data_AF-A0A914RZE8-F1
#
_entry.id   AF-A0A914RZE8-F1
#
_cell.length_a   1.000
_cell.length_b   1.000
_cell.length_c   1.000
_cell.angle_alpha   90.00
_cell.angle_beta   90.00
_cell.angle_gamma   90.00
#
_symmetry.space_group_name_H-M   'P 1'
#
loop_
_entity.id
_entity.type
_entity.pdbx_description
1 polymer ?
#
loop_
_entity_poly.entity_id
_entity_poly.type
_entity_poly.pdbx_seq_one_letter_code
_entity_poly.pdbx_strand_id
1 'polypeptide(L)'
;MSFDLTAPFQVEFSTRDQMDHRHKVHPVQIFAPHSSDPNRFKFSENALHSVLGHVAIANKKNGILLDWLTDDTQLQGFHWRSGAKRDTTGIWMWGEPIMIESANGESYA
;
A
#
# COMPACT_ATOMS: atom_id res chain seq x y z
N MET A 1 4.49 17.60 -17.08
CA MET A 1 5.25 16.41 -17.48
C MET A 1 4.25 15.26 -17.52
N SER A 2 4.06 14.63 -18.68
CA SER A 2 3.16 13.48 -18.84
C SER A 2 3.85 12.20 -18.38
N PHE A 3 3.19 11.44 -17.52
CA PHE A 3 3.69 10.17 -16.99
C PHE A 3 3.45 9.05 -18.01
N ASP A 4 4.50 8.30 -18.35
CA ASP A 4 4.46 7.21 -19.33
C ASP A 4 4.17 5.87 -18.64
N LEU A 5 3.01 5.30 -18.95
CA LEU A 5 2.53 4.03 -18.40
C LEU A 5 3.14 2.81 -19.11
N THR A 6 4.04 3.00 -20.07
CA THR A 6 4.65 1.92 -20.88
C THR A 6 6.09 1.59 -20.49
N ALA A 7 6.67 2.31 -19.51
CA ALA A 7 8.03 2.05 -19.07
C ALA A 7 8.15 0.64 -18.47
N PRO A 8 9.01 -0.25 -19.01
CA PRO A 8 9.17 -1.60 -18.49
C PRO A 8 9.76 -1.54 -17.08
N PHE A 9 9.17 -2.33 -16.17
CA PHE A 9 9.67 -2.48 -14.81
C PHE A 9 11.08 -3.10 -14.83
N GLN A 10 12.02 -2.50 -14.10
CA GLN A 10 13.34 -3.09 -13.91
C GLN A 10 13.28 -4.07 -12.73
N VAL A 11 13.67 -5.31 -12.98
CA VAL A 11 13.63 -6.47 -12.05
C VAL A 11 14.42 -6.25 -10.74
N GLU A 12 15.27 -5.22 -10.68
CA GLU A 12 16.18 -4.96 -9.55
C GLU A 12 15.70 -3.89 -8.56
N PHE A 13 14.41 -3.84 -8.23
CA PHE A 13 13.94 -3.00 -7.11
C PHE A 13 14.14 -3.73 -5.78
N SER A 14 15.26 -3.44 -5.13
CA SER A 14 15.63 -3.96 -3.80
C SER A 14 14.64 -3.49 -2.72
N THR A 15 14.56 -4.22 -1.60
CA THR A 15 13.79 -3.83 -0.40
C THR A 15 14.18 -2.43 0.11
N ARG A 16 15.45 -2.06 -0.11
CA ARG A 16 15.99 -0.74 0.20
C ARG A 16 15.33 0.35 -0.65
N ASP A 17 15.11 0.08 -1.93
CA ASP A 17 14.39 0.99 -2.82
C ASP A 17 12.93 1.14 -2.39
N GLN A 18 12.24 0.07 -1.97
CA GLN A 18 10.88 0.20 -1.44
C GLN A 18 10.78 1.08 -0.20
N MET A 19 11.74 0.96 0.72
CA MET A 19 11.79 1.80 1.92
C MET A 19 12.10 3.26 1.58
N ASP A 20 13.09 3.47 0.71
CA ASP A 20 13.44 4.79 0.21
C ASP A 20 12.28 5.41 -0.58
N HIS A 21 11.36 4.61 -1.14
CA HIS A 21 10.17 5.06 -1.86
C HIS A 21 8.86 4.92 -1.05
N ARG A 22 8.90 4.46 0.21
CA ARG A 22 7.70 4.21 1.04
C ARG A 22 6.90 5.49 1.31
N HIS A 23 7.59 6.64 1.30
CA HIS A 23 6.98 7.97 1.36
C HIS A 23 6.19 8.36 0.11
N LYS A 24 6.36 7.63 -1.01
CA LYS A 24 5.61 7.79 -2.26
C LYS A 24 4.44 6.80 -2.36
N VAL A 25 4.41 5.77 -1.51
CA VAL A 25 3.30 4.82 -1.42
C VAL A 25 2.18 5.46 -0.62
N HIS A 26 1.00 5.56 -1.22
CA HIS A 26 -0.16 6.16 -0.60
C HIS A 26 -1.24 5.11 -0.32
N PRO A 27 -2.03 5.28 0.75
CA PRO A 27 -3.26 4.53 0.95
C PRO A 27 -4.19 4.63 -0.27
N VAL A 28 -4.88 3.53 -0.58
CA VAL A 28 -5.83 3.42 -1.69
C VAL A 28 -7.19 3.02 -1.13
N GLN A 29 -8.24 3.79 -1.43
CA GLN A 29 -9.60 3.47 -0.97
C GLN A 29 -10.25 2.44 -1.89
N ILE A 30 -10.63 1.29 -1.33
CA ILE A 30 -11.24 0.17 -2.06
C ILE A 30 -12.75 0.18 -1.92
N PHE A 31 -13.23 0.44 -0.70
CA PHE A 31 -14.64 0.65 -0.43
C PHE A 31 -14.82 2.08 0.05
N ALA A 32 -15.65 2.84 -0.66
CA ALA A 32 -16.03 4.19 -0.28
C ALA A 32 -17.53 4.23 0.05
N PRO A 33 -17.96 5.00 1.06
CA PRO A 33 -19.38 5.25 1.26
C PRO A 33 -19.97 5.92 0.01
N HIS A 34 -21.20 5.57 -0.34
CA HIS A 34 -21.92 6.21 -1.41
C HIS A 34 -22.20 7.66 -1.02
N SER A 35 -21.93 8.61 -1.93
CA SER A 35 -22.04 10.05 -1.63
C SER A 35 -23.44 10.48 -1.20
N SER A 36 -24.48 9.77 -1.63
CA SER A 36 -25.87 10.05 -1.31
C SER A 36 -26.49 9.12 -0.26
N ASP A 37 -25.81 8.02 0.12
CA ASP A 37 -26.33 7.05 1.07
C ASP A 37 -25.19 6.48 1.93
N PRO A 38 -25.11 6.86 3.22
CA PRO A 38 -24.02 6.42 4.09
C PRO A 38 -24.05 4.91 4.41
N ASN A 39 -25.17 4.23 4.18
CA ASN A 39 -25.31 2.79 4.41
C ASN A 39 -24.98 1.96 3.17
N ARG A 40 -24.75 2.62 2.03
CA ARG A 40 -24.34 1.96 0.79
C ARG A 40 -22.87 2.20 0.54
N PHE A 41 -22.18 1.18 0.05
CA PHE A 41 -20.77 1.27 -0.34
C PHE A 41 -20.60 1.11 -1.84
N LYS A 42 -19.61 1.82 -2.40
CA LYS A 42 -19.09 1.61 -3.74
C LYS A 42 -17.78 0.84 -3.62
N PHE A 43 -17.67 -0.22 -4.40
CA PHE A 43 -16.43 -0.95 -4.59
C PHE A 43 -15.67 -0.36 -5.79
N SER A 44 -14.36 -0.16 -5.64
CA SER A 44 -13.48 0.32 -6.70
C SER A 44 -12.58 -0.80 -7.20
N GLU A 45 -13.02 -1.47 -8.26
CA GLU A 45 -12.27 -2.57 -8.87
C GLU A 45 -10.91 -2.10 -9.42
N ASN A 46 -10.88 -0.95 -10.07
CA ASN A 46 -9.63 -0.37 -10.59
C ASN A 46 -8.61 -0.09 -9.48
N ALA A 47 -9.09 0.37 -8.31
CA ALA A 47 -8.24 0.63 -7.16
C ALA A 47 -7.73 -0.68 -6.53
N LEU A 48 -8.56 -1.73 -6.52
CA LEU A 48 -8.11 -3.05 -6.09
C LEU A 48 -7.07 -3.62 -7.05
N HIS A 49 -7.33 -3.51 -8.35
CA HIS A 49 -6.42 -3.97 -9.40
C HIS A 49 -5.09 -3.22 -9.39
N SER A 50 -5.06 -1.93 -9.04
CA SER A 50 -3.79 -1.20 -8.90
C SER A 50 -2.92 -1.71 -7.76
N VAL A 51 -3.52 -2.31 -6.72
CA VAL A 51 -2.77 -2.85 -5.56
C VAL A 51 -2.43 -4.33 -5.76
N LEU A 52 -3.37 -5.13 -6.23
CA LEU A 52 -3.25 -6.60 -6.31
C LEU A 52 -3.05 -7.16 -7.72
N GLY A 53 -3.25 -6.36 -8.76
CA GLY A 53 -3.13 -6.80 -10.16
C GLY A 53 -1.71 -6.77 -10.71
N HIS A 54 -0.72 -6.36 -9.91
CA HIS A 54 0.65 -6.26 -10.36
C HIS A 54 1.35 -7.63 -10.38
N VAL A 55 1.88 -8.02 -11.54
CA VAL A 55 2.55 -9.33 -11.77
C VAL A 55 3.73 -9.62 -10.82
N ALA A 56 4.32 -8.58 -10.24
CA ALA A 56 5.47 -8.67 -9.33
C ALA A 56 5.11 -9.01 -7.87
N ILE A 57 3.83 -9.24 -7.56
CA ILE A 57 3.42 -9.78 -6.24
C ILE A 57 3.95 -11.21 -6.06
N ALA A 58 4.24 -11.94 -7.15
CA ALA A 58 5.00 -13.17 -7.06
C ALA A 58 6.51 -12.87 -6.98
N ASN A 59 7.15 -13.27 -5.87
CA ASN A 59 8.62 -13.41 -5.70
C ASN A 59 9.43 -12.23 -5.13
N LYS A 60 8.88 -11.39 -4.23
CA LYS A 60 9.71 -10.42 -3.51
C LYS A 60 10.11 -10.95 -2.12
N LYS A 61 11.40 -10.93 -1.79
CA LYS A 61 11.92 -11.28 -0.46
C LYS A 61 12.07 -10.02 0.39
N ASN A 62 11.42 -9.98 1.55
CA ASN A 62 11.66 -8.95 2.55
C ASN A 62 12.73 -9.42 3.54
N GLY A 63 14.00 -9.16 3.20
CA GLY A 63 15.15 -9.54 4.01
C GLY A 63 15.88 -8.33 4.58
N ILE A 64 15.29 -7.62 5.52
CA ILE A 64 16.01 -6.57 6.26
C ILE A 64 15.63 -6.58 7.74
N LEU A 65 16.67 -6.71 8.57
CA LEU A 65 16.66 -6.52 10.01
C LEU A 65 16.88 -5.04 10.24
N LEU A 66 15.79 -4.28 10.34
CA LEU A 66 15.82 -2.84 10.56
C LEU A 66 15.36 -2.52 11.98
N ASP A 67 15.77 -1.37 12.51
CA ASP A 67 15.10 -0.80 13.68
C ASP A 67 13.67 -0.45 13.27
N TRP A 68 12.73 -1.28 13.72
CA TRP A 68 11.33 -1.24 13.30
C TRP A 68 10.58 -0.04 13.85
N LEU A 69 11.14 0.62 14.87
CA LEU A 69 10.60 1.81 15.53
C LEU A 69 11.73 2.84 15.71
N THR A 70 11.46 4.07 15.32
CA THR A 70 12.37 5.22 15.55
C THR A 70 11.56 6.37 16.11
N ASP A 71 12.08 7.05 17.14
CA ASP A 71 11.30 8.01 17.92
C ASP A 71 11.23 9.42 17.28
N ASP A 72 12.08 9.69 16.29
CA ASP A 72 12.32 11.05 15.78
C ASP A 72 11.59 11.38 14.46
N THR A 73 10.62 10.57 14.04
CA THR A 73 9.90 10.77 12.77
C THR A 73 8.40 10.99 12.95
N GLN A 74 7.83 11.92 12.18
CA GLN A 74 6.39 12.11 12.14
C GLN A 74 5.72 10.85 11.56
N LEU A 75 4.69 10.33 12.24
CA LEU A 75 3.93 9.18 11.76
C LEU A 75 3.30 9.47 10.38
N GLN A 76 3.75 8.72 9.38
CA GLN A 76 3.24 8.75 8.01
C GLN A 76 2.43 7.49 7.70
N GLY A 77 1.64 7.52 6.63
CA GLY A 77 0.92 6.36 6.10
C GLY A 77 -0.56 6.66 5.91
N PHE A 78 -1.43 5.86 6.54
CA PHE A 78 -2.85 6.17 6.57
C PHE A 78 -3.09 7.53 7.23
N HIS A 79 -3.94 8.35 6.61
CA HIS A 79 -4.36 9.61 7.22
C HIS A 79 -4.93 9.31 8.61
N TRP A 80 -4.47 10.08 9.60
CA TRP A 80 -4.97 10.05 10.95
C TRP A 80 -5.07 11.47 11.50
N ARG A 81 -6.02 11.69 12.42
CA ARG A 81 -6.11 12.92 13.21
C ARG A 81 -6.77 12.66 14.55
N SER A 82 -6.49 13.54 15.51
CA SER A 82 -7.20 13.56 16.79
C SER A 82 -8.60 14.22 16.67
N GLY A 83 -9.46 13.95 17.64
CA GLY A 83 -10.77 14.57 17.78
C GLY A 83 -11.94 13.59 17.71
N ALA A 84 -13.13 14.08 18.05
CA ALA A 84 -14.35 13.27 18.13
C ALA A 84 -15.00 12.97 16.77
N LYS A 85 -14.59 13.66 15.70
CA LYS A 85 -15.12 13.44 14.35
C LYS A 85 -14.36 12.31 13.67
N ARG A 86 -15.12 11.37 13.10
CA ARG A 86 -14.58 10.28 12.29
C ARG A 86 -13.63 10.79 11.21
N ASP A 87 -12.49 10.12 11.05
CA ASP A 87 -11.47 10.42 10.04
C ASP A 87 -11.58 9.44 8.86
N THR A 88 -11.48 8.15 9.14
CA THR A 88 -11.51 7.10 8.12
C THR A 88 -12.92 6.60 7.82
N THR A 89 -13.22 6.40 6.54
CA THR A 89 -14.50 5.86 6.07
C THR A 89 -14.29 4.76 5.03
N GLY A 90 -15.10 3.70 5.10
CA GLY A 90 -14.95 2.54 4.22
C GLY A 90 -13.70 1.71 4.51
N ILE A 91 -13.13 1.11 3.48
CA ILE A 91 -11.93 0.25 3.59
C ILE A 91 -10.83 0.80 2.70
N TRP A 92 -9.65 0.94 3.28
CA TRP A 92 -8.44 1.38 2.62
C TRP A 92 -7.41 0.26 2.64
N MET A 93 -6.61 0.17 1.58
CA MET A 93 -5.48 -0.74 1.48
C MET A 93 -4.19 0.07 1.36
N TRP A 94 -3.09 -0.51 1.84
CA TRP A 94 -1.77 0.03 1.54
C TRP A 94 -1.49 -0.17 0.05
N GLY A 95 -0.99 0.85 -0.64
CA GLY A 95 -0.85 0.84 -2.10
C GLY A 95 0.15 -0.19 -2.64
N GLU A 96 0.99 -0.76 -1.78
CA GLU A 96 2.04 -1.70 -2.16
C GLU A 96 2.02 -2.94 -1.23
N PRO A 97 1.70 -4.14 -1.74
CA PRO A 97 1.73 -5.36 -0.93
C PRO A 97 3.11 -5.67 -0.34
N ILE A 98 3.12 -6.26 0.85
CA ILE A 98 4.35 -6.61 1.59
C ILE A 98 4.55 -8.12 1.50
N MET A 99 5.57 -8.53 0.75
CA MET A 99 5.85 -9.95 0.55
C MET A 99 6.66 -10.57 1.70
N ILE A 100 6.13 -11.59 2.36
CA ILE A 100 6.80 -12.24 3.49
C ILE A 100 7.14 -13.69 3.14
N GLU A 101 8.36 -14.11 3.43
CA GLU A 101 8.73 -15.53 3.40
C GLU A 101 8.29 -16.19 4.71
N SER A 102 7.50 -17.24 4.59
CA SER A 102 7.14 -18.11 5.70
C SER A 102 8.30 -19.04 6.06
N ALA A 103 8.24 -19.61 7.27
CA ALA A 103 9.23 -20.56 7.78
C ALA A 103 9.38 -21.83 6.91
N ASN A 104 8.40 -22.14 6.07
CA ASN A 104 8.42 -23.24 5.11
C ASN A 104 8.98 -22.85 3.73
N GLY A 105 9.43 -21.60 3.55
CA GLY A 105 9.97 -21.08 2.29
C GLY A 105 8.91 -20.60 1.28
N GLU A 106 7.62 -20.62 1.64
CA GLU A 106 6.56 -20.07 0.80
C GLU A 106 6.50 -18.54 0.92
N SER A 107 6.26 -17.86 -0.19
CA SER A 107 6.10 -16.40 -0.24
C SER A 107 4.62 -16.02 -0.23
N TYR A 108 4.24 -15.10 0.66
CA TYR A 108 2.87 -14.62 0.86
C TYR A 108 2.80 -13.10 0.65
N ALA A 109 1.69 -12.64 0.08
CA ALA A 109 1.38 -11.22 -0.17
C ALA A 109 0.27 -10.71 0.75
#